data_AF-A0AA41BAC2-F1
#
_entry.id   AF-A0AA41BAC2-F1
#
_cell.length_a   1.000
_cell.length_b   1.000
_cell.length_c   1.000
_cell.angle_alpha   90.00
_cell.angle_beta   90.00
_cell.angle_gamma   90.00
#
_symmetry.space_group_name_H-M   'P 1'
#
loop_
_entity.id
_entity.type
_entity.pdbx_description
1 polymer ?
#
loop_
_entity_poly.entity_id
_entity_poly.type
_entity_poly.pdbx_seq_one_letter_code
_entity_poly.pdbx_strand_id
1 'polypeptide(L)'
;MKQLTGSMPIAALPPSTAAWSKEELLETIDWLQSEGAATETNLKLLTAIVESILWSEESYTRFLQCGFDAAIELFDISSQNWEFEESMSSRHNPRNWNEYKRLATCTDIVLTST
;
A
#
# COMPACT_ATOMS: atom_id res chain seq x y z
N MET A 1 -49.92 2.72 -24.72
CA MET A 1 -48.50 2.39 -24.48
C MET A 1 -47.86 3.58 -23.80
N LYS A 2 -47.33 3.46 -22.58
CA LYS A 2 -46.62 4.54 -21.86
C LYS A 2 -45.14 4.16 -21.79
N GLN A 3 -44.26 5.02 -22.32
CA GLN A 3 -42.81 4.85 -22.29
C GLN A 3 -42.29 5.10 -20.87
N LEU A 4 -41.55 4.15 -20.32
CA LEU A 4 -40.79 4.28 -19.08
C LEU A 4 -39.43 4.92 -19.40
N THR A 5 -39.35 6.25 -19.40
CA THR A 5 -38.07 6.96 -19.29
C THR A 5 -37.68 6.99 -17.82
N GLY A 6 -37.12 5.88 -17.33
CA GLY A 6 -36.54 5.78 -15.99
C GLY A 6 -35.03 6.02 -16.05
N SER A 7 -34.61 7.28 -16.16
CA SER A 7 -33.24 7.64 -15.79
C SER A 7 -33.14 7.55 -14.27
N MET A 8 -32.66 6.40 -13.77
CA MET A 8 -32.29 6.28 -12.36
C MET A 8 -31.10 7.21 -12.09
N PRO A 9 -31.15 8.07 -11.06
CA PRO A 9 -29.96 8.76 -10.61
C PRO A 9 -29.00 7.70 -10.08
N ILE A 10 -27.79 7.65 -10.66
CA ILE A 10 -26.68 6.91 -10.06
C ILE A 10 -26.40 7.62 -8.75
N ALA A 11 -26.91 7.07 -7.64
CA ALA A 11 -26.49 7.48 -6.32
C ALA A 11 -24.97 7.31 -6.30
N ALA A 12 -24.23 8.40 -6.18
CA ALA A 12 -22.79 8.37 -6.00
C ALA A 12 -22.52 7.50 -4.77
N LEU A 13 -22.09 6.26 -5.01
CA LEU A 13 -21.64 5.38 -3.95
C LEU A 13 -20.58 6.16 -3.15
N PRO A 14 -20.61 6.10 -1.81
CA PRO A 14 -19.55 6.71 -1.01
C PRO A 14 -18.22 6.20 -1.55
N PRO A 15 -17.20 7.07 -1.68
CA PRO A 15 -15.90 6.66 -2.20
C PRO A 15 -15.45 5.44 -1.42
N SER A 16 -15.25 4.34 -2.14
CA SER A 16 -14.71 3.12 -1.58
C SER A 16 -13.44 3.47 -0.80
N THR A 17 -13.20 2.87 0.36
CA THR A 17 -11.93 3.00 1.07
C THR A 17 -10.75 2.70 0.15
N ALA A 18 -10.93 1.78 -0.81
CA ALA A 18 -9.94 1.49 -1.85
C ALA A 18 -9.73 2.66 -2.85
N ALA A 19 -10.77 3.42 -3.17
CA ALA A 19 -10.65 4.60 -4.04
C ALA A 19 -9.87 5.73 -3.35
N TRP A 20 -10.10 5.94 -2.05
CA TRP A 20 -9.31 6.88 -1.24
C TRP A 20 -7.86 6.42 -1.05
N SER A 21 -7.65 5.13 -0.81
CA SER A 21 -6.31 4.52 -0.70
C SER A 21 -5.49 4.66 -1.98
N LYS A 22 -6.16 4.64 -3.14
CA LYS A 22 -5.51 4.79 -4.45
C LYS A 22 -5.00 6.21 -4.68
N GLU A 23 -5.75 7.22 -4.25
CA GLU A 23 -5.39 8.63 -4.40
C GLU A 23 -4.16 8.97 -3.53
N GLU A 24 -4.14 8.52 -2.26
CA GLU A 24 -2.99 8.67 -1.36
C GLU A 24 -1.71 7.98 -1.90
N LEU A 25 -1.86 6.80 -2.52
CA LEU A 25 -0.74 6.10 -3.15
C LEU A 25 -0.17 6.83 -4.36
N LEU A 26 -1.03 7.44 -5.18
CA LEU A 26 -0.59 8.25 -6.32
C LEU A 26 0.13 9.52 -5.85
N GLU A 27 -0.39 10.20 -4.83
CA GLU A 27 0.30 11.35 -4.20
C GLU A 27 1.68 10.96 -3.64
N THR A 28 1.79 9.77 -3.04
CA THR A 28 3.08 9.25 -2.54
C THR A 28 4.08 9.02 -3.68
N ILE A 29 3.62 8.50 -4.83
CA ILE A 29 4.47 8.32 -6.02
C ILE A 29 4.93 9.66 -6.58
N ASP A 30 4.05 10.66 -6.64
CA ASP A 30 4.38 12.02 -7.08
C ASP A 30 5.42 12.66 -6.15
N TRP A 31 5.28 12.45 -4.84
CA TRP A 31 6.26 12.91 -3.86
C TRP A 31 7.63 12.25 -4.07
N LEU A 32 7.68 10.91 -4.25
CA LEU A 32 8.92 10.18 -4.54
C LEU A 32 9.61 10.68 -5.81
N GLN A 33 8.83 11.09 -6.82
CA GLN A 33 9.36 11.70 -8.04
C GLN A 33 9.99 13.07 -7.74
N SER A 34 9.32 13.93 -6.98
CA SER A 34 9.83 15.27 -6.63
C SER A 34 11.13 15.23 -5.82
N GLU A 35 11.30 14.22 -4.97
CA GLU A 35 12.49 14.01 -4.14
C GLU A 35 13.62 13.27 -4.88
N GLY A 36 13.37 12.80 -6.12
CA GLY A 36 14.33 11.99 -6.86
C GLY A 36 14.66 10.65 -6.18
N ALA A 37 13.76 10.16 -5.32
CA ALA A 37 13.96 8.99 -4.48
C ALA A 37 13.81 7.66 -5.25
N ALA A 38 13.30 7.70 -6.48
CA ALA A 38 13.12 6.55 -7.35
C ALA A 38 13.45 6.87 -8.81
N THR A 39 13.89 5.86 -9.55
CA THR A 39 14.11 5.99 -11.00
C THR A 39 12.78 6.08 -11.75
N GLU A 40 12.80 6.67 -12.94
CA GLU A 40 11.60 6.77 -13.80
C GLU A 40 10.96 5.39 -14.07
N THR A 41 11.78 4.35 -14.23
CA THR A 41 11.29 2.97 -14.41
C THR A 41 10.55 2.46 -13.16
N ASN A 42 11.09 2.73 -11.97
CA ASN A 42 10.45 2.33 -10.71
C ASN A 42 9.10 3.06 -10.53
N LEU A 43 9.07 4.36 -10.81
CA LEU A 43 7.85 5.18 -10.71
C LEU A 43 6.76 4.71 -11.68
N LYS A 44 7.12 4.39 -12.92
CA LYS A 44 6.18 3.83 -13.92
C LYS A 44 5.62 2.47 -13.48
N LEU A 45 6.45 1.62 -12.89
CA LEU A 45 6.01 0.32 -12.39
C LEU A 45 5.03 0.49 -11.21
N LEU A 46 5.37 1.34 -10.24
CA LEU A 46 4.50 1.64 -9.09
C LEU A 46 3.16 2.20 -9.55
N THR A 47 3.17 3.16 -10.48
CA THR A 47 1.95 3.75 -11.05
C THR A 47 1.10 2.68 -11.73
N ALA A 48 1.71 1.84 -12.59
CA ALA A 48 0.99 0.77 -13.28
C ALA A 48 0.36 -0.25 -12.31
N ILE A 49 1.02 -0.55 -11.18
CA ILE A 49 0.47 -1.45 -10.16
C ILE A 49 -0.73 -0.80 -9.44
N VAL A 50 -0.59 0.46 -9.03
CA VAL A 50 -1.66 1.24 -8.40
C VAL A 50 -2.87 1.39 -9.33
N GLU A 51 -2.62 1.60 -10.62
CA GLU A 51 -3.66 1.74 -11.62
C GLU A 51 -4.36 0.42 -11.98
N SER A 52 -3.63 -0.70 -12.04
CA SER A 52 -4.13 -1.96 -12.61
C SER A 52 -4.57 -3.03 -11.61
N ILE A 53 -3.95 -3.14 -10.42
CA ILE A 53 -4.12 -4.31 -9.53
C ILE A 53 -4.95 -3.99 -8.28
N LEU A 54 -4.95 -2.73 -7.81
CA LEU A 54 -5.49 -2.38 -6.49
C LEU A 54 -7.01 -2.05 -6.52
N TRP A 55 -7.80 -2.89 -7.19
CA TRP A 55 -9.26 -2.73 -7.24
C TRP A 55 -9.97 -3.35 -6.02
N SER A 56 -9.33 -4.30 -5.35
CA SER A 56 -9.83 -4.93 -4.12
C SER A 56 -8.87 -4.70 -2.96
N GLU A 57 -9.42 -4.68 -1.74
CA GLU A 57 -8.67 -4.55 -0.49
C GLU A 57 -7.63 -5.69 -0.32
N GLU A 58 -7.93 -6.88 -0.84
CA GLU A 58 -7.02 -8.04 -0.82
C GLU A 58 -5.79 -7.80 -1.71
N SER A 59 -5.98 -7.32 -2.94
CA SER A 59 -4.88 -7.01 -3.86
C SER A 59 -4.02 -5.85 -3.33
N TYR A 60 -4.64 -4.86 -2.70
CA TYR A 60 -3.96 -3.77 -1.98
C TYR A 60 -3.09 -4.29 -0.84
N THR A 61 -3.65 -5.14 0.02
CA THR A 61 -2.94 -5.72 1.16
C THR A 61 -1.72 -6.52 0.71
N ARG A 62 -1.86 -7.36 -0.34
CA ARG A 62 -0.76 -8.16 -0.89
C ARG A 62 0.36 -7.30 -1.49
N PHE A 63 0.02 -6.19 -2.14
CA PHE A 63 1.01 -5.25 -2.67
C PHE A 63 1.82 -4.60 -1.54
N LEU A 64 1.13 -4.12 -0.50
CA LEU A 64 1.80 -3.56 0.67
C LEU A 64 2.71 -4.57 1.37
N GLN A 65 2.23 -5.82 1.56
CA GLN A 65 3.04 -6.90 2.13
C GLN A 65 4.33 -7.11 1.34
N CYS A 66 4.24 -7.22 0.02
CA CYS A 66 5.41 -7.39 -0.84
C CYS A 66 6.40 -6.21 -0.73
N GLY A 67 5.90 -4.97 -0.64
CA GLY A 67 6.73 -3.79 -0.42
C GLY A 67 7.45 -3.81 0.93
N PHE A 68 6.75 -4.19 2.00
CA PHE A 68 7.37 -4.31 3.33
C PHE A 68 8.39 -5.44 3.41
N ASP A 69 8.11 -6.60 2.80
CA ASP A 69 9.05 -7.73 2.77
C ASP A 69 10.37 -7.33 2.08
N ALA A 70 10.28 -6.63 0.94
CA ALA A 70 11.46 -6.12 0.24
C ALA A 70 12.24 -5.07 1.06
N ALA A 71 11.53 -4.16 1.75
CA ALA A 71 12.15 -3.18 2.62
C ALA A 71 12.87 -3.84 3.81
N ILE A 72 12.25 -4.88 4.39
CA ILE A 72 12.82 -5.67 5.47
C ILE A 72 14.09 -6.39 5.01
N GLU A 73 14.04 -7.05 3.85
CA GLU A 73 15.20 -7.73 3.27
C GLU A 73 16.36 -6.76 3.05
N LEU A 74 16.09 -5.58 2.48
CA LEU A 74 17.09 -4.54 2.28
C LEU A 74 17.67 -4.05 3.62
N PHE A 75 16.81 -3.80 4.61
CA PHE A 75 17.25 -3.39 5.94
C PHE A 75 18.17 -4.44 6.56
N ASP A 76 17.73 -5.70 6.59
CA ASP A 76 18.46 -6.82 7.19
C ASP A 76 19.84 -7.01 6.52
N ILE A 77 19.96 -6.82 5.21
CA ILE A 77 21.24 -6.83 4.49
C ILE A 77 22.10 -5.62 4.88
N SER A 78 21.50 -4.43 4.97
CA SER A 78 22.24 -3.19 5.26
C SER A 78 22.68 -3.05 6.72
N SER A 79 21.99 -3.71 7.65
CA SER A 79 22.21 -3.61 9.09
C SER A 79 22.94 -4.81 9.69
N GLN A 80 23.52 -5.71 8.88
CA GLN A 80 24.18 -6.93 9.39
C GLN A 80 25.29 -6.66 10.42
N ASN A 81 25.95 -5.50 10.33
CA ASN A 81 27.04 -5.11 11.22
C ASN A 81 26.60 -4.17 12.34
N TRP A 82 25.31 -3.88 12.46
CA TRP A 82 24.80 -3.01 13.52
C TRP A 82 24.69 -3.81 14.82
N GLU A 83 24.79 -3.11 15.94
CA GLU A 83 24.46 -3.73 17.23
C GLU A 83 22.99 -4.15 17.24
N PHE A 84 22.68 -5.26 17.90
CA PHE A 84 21.32 -5.81 17.90
C PHE A 84 20.29 -4.79 18.41
N GLU A 85 20.58 -4.11 19.53
CA GLU A 85 19.67 -3.10 20.07
C GLU A 85 19.52 -1.88 19.14
N GLU A 86 20.58 -1.52 18.42
CA GLU A 86 20.57 -0.43 17.44
C GLU A 86 19.67 -0.78 16.24
N SER A 87 19.82 -1.98 15.68
CA SER A 87 18.98 -2.43 14.55
C SER A 87 17.51 -2.59 14.95
N MET A 88 17.23 -3.07 16.16
CA MET A 88 15.86 -3.28 16.65
C MET A 88 15.14 -1.99 17.01
N SER A 89 15.84 -0.97 17.52
CA SER A 89 15.25 0.33 17.89
C SER A 89 15.26 1.36 16.77
N SER A 90 15.97 1.09 15.67
CA SER A 90 16.12 2.01 14.55
C SER A 90 14.78 2.38 13.92
N ARG A 91 14.55 3.68 13.70
CA ARG A 91 13.44 4.20 12.89
C ARG A 91 13.50 3.74 11.43
N HIS A 92 14.68 3.30 10.97
CA HIS A 92 14.89 2.80 9.62
C HIS A 92 14.54 1.32 9.48
N ASN A 93 14.35 0.61 10.59
CA ASN A 93 13.86 -0.77 10.56
C ASN A 93 12.38 -0.77 10.18
N PRO A 94 11.99 -1.36 9.03
CA PRO A 94 10.60 -1.34 8.58
C PRO A 94 9.63 -2.01 9.54
N ARG A 95 10.11 -2.93 10.38
CA ARG A 95 9.32 -3.58 11.43
C ARG A 95 8.81 -2.60 12.49
N ASN A 96 9.43 -1.43 12.59
CA ASN A 96 9.02 -0.38 13.52
C ASN A 96 7.97 0.58 12.94
N TRP A 97 7.72 0.55 11.63
CA TRP A 97 6.78 1.46 10.96
C TRP A 97 5.34 1.16 11.35
N ASN A 98 4.54 2.21 11.52
CA ASN A 98 3.16 2.09 11.98
C ASN A 98 2.29 1.36 10.96
N GLU A 99 2.54 1.60 9.68
CA GLU A 99 1.84 1.02 8.55
C GLU A 99 2.08 -0.50 8.48
N TYR A 100 3.34 -0.93 8.68
CA TYR A 100 3.69 -2.36 8.78
C TYR A 100 2.99 -3.01 9.97
N LYS A 101 3.03 -2.37 11.15
CA LYS A 101 2.35 -2.87 12.36
C LYS A 101 0.84 -3.01 12.14
N ARG A 102 0.20 -2.02 11.51
CA ARG A 102 -1.24 -2.08 11.19
C ARG A 102 -1.56 -3.25 10.25
N LEU A 103 -0.73 -3.47 9.23
CA LEU A 103 -0.90 -4.56 8.27
C LEU A 103 -0.74 -5.95 8.93
N ALA A 104 0.27 -6.12 9.78
CA ALA A 104 0.49 -7.35 10.53
C ALA A 104 -0.72 -7.69 11.42
N THR A 105 -1.27 -6.68 12.10
CA THR A 105 -2.44 -6.85 12.97
C THR A 105 -3.71 -7.23 12.19
N CYS A 106 -3.88 -6.73 10.95
CA CYS A 106 -4.99 -7.15 10.07
C CYS A 106 -4.87 -8.60 9.60
N THR A 107 -3.65 -9.11 9.42
CA THR A 107 -3.41 -10.46 8.89
C THR A 107 -3.77 -11.53 9.92
N ASP A 108 -3.54 -11.26 11.21
CA ASP A 108 -3.86 -12.19 12.31
C ASP A 108 -5.38 -12.38 12.53
N ILE A 109 -6.20 -11.36 12.26
CA ILE A 109 -7.67 -11.43 12.44
C ILE A 109 -8.33 -12.36 11.41
N VAL A 110 -7.73 -12.48 10.22
CA VAL A 110 -8.26 -13.33 9.14
C VAL A 110 -8.01 -14.82 9.44
N LEU A 111 -6.93 -15.16 10.13
CA LEU A 111 -6.57 -16.55 10.46
C LEU A 111 -7.30 -17.12 11.68
N THR A 112 -7.88 -16.29 12.54
CA THR A 112 -8.65 -16.76 13.71
C THR A 112 -10.15 -16.99 13.42
N SER A 113 -10.58 -16.77 12.18
CA SER A 113 -12.00 -16.80 11.79
C SER A 113 -12.42 -18.04 10.98
N THR A 114 -11.56 -19.05 10.88
CA THR A 114 -11.82 -20.38 10.26
C THR A 114 -11.80 -21.48 11.29
#